data_AF-T0ZA49-F1
#
_entry.id   AF-T0ZA49-F1
#
_cell.length_a   1.000
_cell.length_b   1.000
_cell.length_c   1.000
_cell.angle_alpha   90.00
_cell.angle_beta   90.00
_cell.angle_gamma   90.00
#
_symmetry.space_group_name_H-M   'P 1'
#
loop_
_entity.id
_entity.type
_entity.pdbx_description
1 polymer ?
#
loop_
_entity_poly.entity_id
_entity_poly.type
_entity_poly.pdbx_seq_one_letter_code
_entity_poly.pdbx_strand_id
1 'polypeptide(L)' 'MLPLCVGRATRLVEYILRQPKTYHARLRLGQMSDTGDLEGEVHPVASAAHLTQT' A
#
# COMPACT_ATOMS: atom_id res chain seq x y z
N MET A 1 -2.85 -3.80 -9.46
CA MET A 1 -3.61 -4.04 -10.70
C MET A 1 -4.78 -3.08 -10.76
N LEU A 2 -5.07 -2.50 -11.92
CA LEU A 2 -6.21 -1.58 -12.13
C LEU A 2 -7.17 -2.18 -13.18
N PRO A 3 -8.37 -2.64 -12.78
CA PRO A 3 -9.35 -3.16 -13.72
C PRO A 3 -10.01 -2.00 -14.48
N LEU A 4 -10.07 -2.12 -15.81
CA LEU A 4 -10.79 -1.20 -16.68
C LEU A 4 -12.00 -1.92 -17.26
N CYS A 5 -13.21 -1.43 -16.97
CA CYS A 5 -14.46 -1.95 -17.50
C CYS A 5 -15.09 -0.92 -18.43
N VAL A 6 -15.51 -1.33 -19.63
CA VAL A 6 -16.02 -0.42 -20.67
C VAL A 6 -17.41 -0.88 -21.15
N GLY A 7 -18.30 0.08 -21.41
CA GLY A 7 -19.64 -0.20 -21.91
C GLY A 7 -20.45 -1.07 -20.95
N ARG A 8 -21.06 -2.15 -21.45
CA ARG A 8 -21.90 -3.04 -20.63
C ARG A 8 -21.11 -3.78 -19.52
N ALA A 9 -19.79 -3.90 -19.66
CA ALA A 9 -18.95 -4.55 -18.64
C ALA A 9 -18.86 -3.74 -17.34
N THR A 10 -19.17 -2.43 -17.35
CA THR A 10 -19.19 -1.59 -16.13
C THR A 10 -20.16 -2.11 -15.07
N ARG A 11 -21.20 -2.84 -15.49
CA ARG A 11 -22.16 -3.53 -14.61
C ARG A 11 -21.50 -4.57 -13.69
N LEU A 12 -20.28 -5.03 -14.00
CA LEU A 12 -19.56 -6.03 -13.21
C LEU A 12 -18.52 -5.43 -12.24
N VAL A 13 -18.33 -4.10 -12.26
CA VAL A 13 -17.28 -3.41 -11.48
C VAL A 13 -17.38 -3.70 -9.99
N GLU A 14 -18.60 -3.70 -9.44
CA GLU A 14 -18.84 -3.96 -8.02
C GLU A 14 -18.37 -5.35 -7.57
N TYR A 15 -18.45 -6.36 -8.45
CA TYR A 15 -18.00 -7.73 -8.16
C TYR A 15 -16.48 -7.82 -8.24
N ILE A 16 -15.87 -7.20 -9.25
CA ILE A 16 -14.41 -7.22 -9.45
C ILE A 16 -13.70 -6.47 -8.33
N LEU A 17 -14.22 -5.31 -7.91
CA LEU A 17 -13.60 -4.49 -6.86
C LEU A 17 -13.61 -5.16 -5.48
N ARG A 18 -14.54 -6.10 -5.24
CA ARG A 18 -14.63 -6.88 -3.98
C ARG A 18 -13.67 -8.06 -3.93
N GLN A 19 -13.00 -8.40 -5.03
CA GLN A 19 -12.05 -9.50 -5.04
C GLN A 19 -10.83 -9.19 -4.16
N PRO A 20 -10.24 -10.22 -3.52
CA PRO A 20 -9.05 -10.05 -2.71
C PRO A 20 -7.90 -9.48 -3.55
N LYS A 21 -7.11 -8.60 -2.93
CA LYS A 21 -5.96 -7.96 -3.56
C LYS A 21 -4.69 -8.43 -2.86
N THR A 22 -3.69 -8.82 -3.66
CA THR A 22 -2.35 -9.16 -3.16
C THR A 22 -1.38 -8.08 -3.63
N TYR A 23 -0.48 -7.68 -2.73
CA TYR A 23 0.49 -6.63 -2.96
C TYR A 23 1.89 -7.12 -2.62
N HIS A 24 2.87 -6.58 -3.34
CA HIS A 24 4.28 -6.71 -2.97
C HIS A 24 4.78 -5.31 -2.65
N ALA A 25 5.27 -5.12 -1.43
CA ALA A 25 5.71 -3.84 -0.93
C ALA A 25 7.07 -3.98 -0.23
N ARG A 26 7.81 -2.87 -0.18
CA ARG A 26 9.03 -2.75 0.62
C ARG A 26 8.78 -1.67 1.67
N LEU A 27 8.97 -2.01 2.94
CA LEU A 27 8.84 -1.07 4.05
C LEU A 27 10.21 -0.54 4.47
N ARG A 28 10.22 0.66 5.04
CA ARG A 28 11.39 1.24 5.68
C ARG A 28 11.11 1.42 7.17
N LEU A 29 11.75 0.59 8.00
CA LEU A 29 11.61 0.63 9.46
C LEU A 29 12.45 1.78 10.04
N GLY A 30 11.98 2.38 11.12
CA GLY A 30 12.66 3.53 11.75
C GLY A 30 12.50 4.85 10.98
N GLN A 31 11.49 4.94 10.10
CA GLN A 31 11.08 6.17 9.42
C GLN A 31 9.54 6.25 9.46
N MET A 32 9.00 7.44 9.73
CA MET A 32 7.57 7.72 9.63
C MET A 32 7.37 8.98 8.80
N SER A 33 6.48 8.94 7.81
CA SER A 33 6.00 10.09 7.06
C SER A 33 4.53 10.37 7.39
N ASP A 34 4.07 11.58 7.13
CA ASP A 34 2.68 12.00 7.31
C ASP A 34 1.69 11.29 6.36
N THR A 35 2.11 10.96 5.14
CA THR A 35 1.30 10.22 4.13
C THR A 35 1.40 8.70 4.27
N GLY A 36 2.37 8.20 5.03
CA GLY A 36 2.60 6.76 5.21
C GLY A 36 3.32 6.08 4.02
N ASP A 37 3.82 6.86 3.07
CA ASP A 37 4.66 6.39 1.96
C ASP A 37 5.93 7.25 1.82
N LEU A 38 6.62 7.14 0.68
CA LEU A 38 7.88 7.84 0.44
C LEU A 38 7.70 9.29 -0.04
N GLU A 39 6.47 9.73 -0.31
CA GLU A 39 6.17 11.06 -0.86
C GLU A 39 5.94 12.11 0.25
N GLY A 40 5.59 11.68 1.46
CA GLY A 40 5.32 12.54 2.60
C GLY A 40 6.56 13.06 3.34
N GLU A 41 6.34 14.09 4.17
CA GLU A 41 7.39 14.70 5.01
C GLU A 41 7.77 13.77 6.17
N VAL A 42 9.07 13.64 6.43
CA VAL A 42 9.60 12.67 7.40
C VAL A 42 9.68 13.25 8.81
N HIS A 43 9.14 12.52 9.77
CA HIS A 43 9.21 12.86 11.19
C HIS A 43 10.31 12.07 11.92
N PRO A 44 10.96 12.69 12.93
CA PRO A 44 11.91 11.98 13.78
C PRO A 44 11.25 10.83 14.55
N VAL A 45 11.86 9.64 14.48
CA VAL A 45 11.45 8.45 15.24
C VAL A 45 12.67 7.69 15.76
N ALA A 46 12.47 6.75 16.69
CA ALA A 46 13.55 5.91 17.21
C ALA A 46 14.15 4.98 16.14
N SER A 47 15.44 4.67 16.29
CA SER A 47 16.15 3.78 15.36
C SER A 47 15.63 2.34 15.43
N ALA A 48 15.44 1.73 14.26
CA ALA A 48 15.06 0.32 14.10
C ALA A 48 16.24 -0.66 14.04
N ALA A 49 17.48 -0.20 14.25
CA ALA A 49 18.69 -1.02 14.10
C ALA A 49 18.77 -2.22 15.07
N HIS A 50 18.03 -2.18 16.18
CA HIS A 50 17.97 -3.25 17.18
C HIS A 50 17.01 -4.38 16.82
N LEU A 51 16.21 -4.23 15.75
CA LEU A 51 15.25 -5.24 15.33
C LEU A 51 15.97 -6.44 14.71
N THR A 52 15.50 -7.64 15.06
CA THR A 52 15.99 -8.92 14.52
C THR A 52 14.80 -9.71 13.96
N GLN A 53 15.08 -10.59 12.99
CA GLN A 53 14.07 -11.48 12.43
C GLN A 53 13.98 -12.74 13.31
N THR A 54 12.77 -13.10 13.73
CA THR A 54 12.48 -14.32 14.50
C THR A 54 12.45 -15.55 13.58
#